data_AF-C9RKH8-F1
#
_entry.id   AF-C9RKH8-F1
#
_cell.length_a   1.000
_cell.length_b   1.000
_cell.length_c   1.000
_cell.angle_alpha   90.00
_cell.angle_beta   90.00
_cell.angle_gamma   90.00
#
_symmetry.space_group_name_H-M   'P 1'
#
loop_
_entity.id
_entity.type
_entity.pdbx_description
1 polymer ?
#
loop_
_entity_poly.entity_id
_entity_poly.type
_entity_poly.pdbx_seq_one_letter_code
_entity_poly.pdbx_strand_id
1 'polypeptide(L)'
;MICHKCGKEYEDDMPNCLWCDAPNLQHPANKGKQFTEAPAQSISTEPAETEATEAHPAGLFMWTAAILAACNLGYLYIAILITFFHKKALQENKALGRFFVGMLIASIGLYFITAPVISVISTSLLKINELNGGHSSSTILLALSALYPITQGFIGAKLLKFYTPDYDSKDYRKNSVVSTIAAIVLFFICALCGFYTDIAQNGTQFTQILTKKY
;
A
#
# COMPACT_ATOMS: atom_id res chain seq x y z
N MET A 1 25.77 25.33 -24.42
CA MET A 1 27.02 24.64 -24.08
C MET A 1 26.82 23.62 -22.96
N ILE A 2 27.53 22.49 -22.97
CA ILE A 2 27.50 21.49 -21.87
C ILE A 2 28.71 21.69 -20.95
N CYS A 3 28.49 21.72 -19.64
CA CYS A 3 29.57 21.89 -18.67
C CYS A 3 30.47 20.65 -18.61
N HIS A 4 31.78 20.84 -18.86
CA HIS A 4 32.78 19.76 -18.79
C HIS A 4 32.90 19.09 -17.41
N LYS A 5 32.50 19.80 -16.33
CA LYS A 5 32.62 19.31 -14.96
C LYS A 5 31.34 18.61 -14.46
N CYS A 6 30.16 19.15 -14.77
CA CYS A 6 28.89 18.66 -14.21
C CYS A 6 27.86 18.16 -15.24
N GLY A 7 28.15 18.25 -16.54
CA GLY A 7 27.30 17.70 -17.60
C GLY A 7 25.99 18.45 -17.87
N LYS A 8 25.72 19.58 -17.20
CA LYS A 8 24.51 20.39 -17.42
C LYS A 8 24.65 21.36 -18.58
N GLU A 9 23.55 21.61 -19.29
CA GLU A 9 23.45 22.58 -20.37
C GLU A 9 23.26 24.01 -19.84
N TYR A 10 24.04 24.97 -20.34
CA TYR A 10 23.93 26.40 -20.03
C TYR A 10 24.17 27.26 -21.29
N GLU A 11 23.81 28.54 -21.23
CA GLU A 11 23.94 29.49 -22.33
C GLU A 11 25.41 29.78 -22.70
N ASP A 12 25.68 29.99 -23.99
CA ASP A 12 27.03 30.04 -24.56
C ASP A 12 27.82 31.31 -24.19
N ASP A 13 27.10 32.38 -23.87
CA ASP A 13 27.62 33.69 -23.45
C ASP A 13 27.96 33.75 -21.95
N MET A 14 27.65 32.70 -21.18
CA MET A 14 28.01 32.67 -19.76
C MET A 14 29.48 32.29 -19.56
N PRO A 15 30.23 33.05 -18.73
CA PRO A 15 31.63 32.75 -18.46
C PRO A 15 31.82 31.51 -17.60
N ASN A 16 30.85 31.16 -16.72
CA ASN A 16 30.91 30.01 -15.82
C ASN A 16 29.59 29.25 -15.81
N CYS A 17 29.64 27.96 -15.48
CA CYS A 17 28.47 27.11 -15.30
C CYS A 17 27.69 27.51 -14.04
N LEU A 18 26.40 27.80 -14.20
CA LEU A 18 25.47 28.21 -13.12
C LEU A 18 25.38 27.24 -11.93
N TRP A 19 25.63 25.95 -12.15
CA TRP A 19 25.42 24.93 -11.11
C TRP A 19 26.68 24.52 -10.33
N CYS A 20 27.87 24.74 -10.88
CA CYS A 20 29.11 24.26 -10.25
C CYS A 20 30.27 25.25 -10.36
N ASP A 21 29.99 26.45 -10.86
CA ASP A 21 30.93 27.55 -11.10
C ASP A 21 32.15 27.20 -11.97
N ALA A 22 32.10 26.07 -12.69
CA ALA A 22 33.18 25.66 -13.57
C ALA A 22 33.30 26.64 -14.76
N PRO A 23 34.52 27.03 -15.15
CA PRO A 23 34.72 28.01 -16.21
C PRO A 23 34.31 27.45 -17.59
N ASN A 24 33.63 28.25 -18.38
CA ASN A 24 33.36 27.98 -19.78
C ASN A 24 34.65 28.19 -20.59
N LEU A 25 35.28 27.10 -21.02
CA LEU A 25 36.57 27.13 -21.74
C LEU A 25 36.46 27.75 -23.15
N GLN A 26 35.25 27.85 -23.70
CA GLN A 26 35.01 28.45 -25.01
C GLN A 26 34.70 29.96 -24.93
N HIS A 27 34.37 30.47 -23.74
CA HIS A 27 34.07 31.88 -23.54
C HIS A 27 35.35 32.73 -23.66
N PRO A 28 35.33 33.89 -24.36
CA PRO A 28 36.50 34.73 -24.56
C PRO A 28 37.19 35.18 -23.26
N ALA A 29 36.45 35.35 -22.16
CA ALA A 29 37.02 35.69 -20.85
C ALA A 29 37.84 34.56 -20.18
N ASN A 30 37.72 33.32 -20.66
CA ASN A 30 38.37 32.14 -20.08
C ASN A 30 39.26 31.38 -21.08
N LYS A 31 39.37 31.87 -22.33
CA LYS A 31 40.30 31.37 -23.35
C LYS A 31 41.74 31.47 -22.83
N GLY A 32 42.34 30.33 -22.49
CA GLY A 32 43.74 30.23 -22.04
C GLY A 32 43.96 29.65 -20.64
N LYS A 33 42.89 29.40 -19.86
CA LYS A 33 43.00 28.67 -18.59
C LYS A 33 43.08 27.15 -18.88
N GLN A 34 44.27 26.63 -19.14
CA GLN A 34 44.52 25.18 -19.17
C GLN A 34 44.57 24.66 -17.72
N PHE A 35 43.69 23.71 -17.38
CA PHE A 35 43.79 22.98 -16.12
C PHE A 35 44.68 21.75 -16.31
N THR A 36 45.67 21.63 -15.44
CA THR A 36 46.53 20.46 -15.23
C THR A 36 45.67 19.24 -14.91
N GLU A 37 45.81 18.19 -15.69
CA GLU A 37 45.09 16.92 -15.56
C GLU A 37 45.33 16.21 -14.22
N ALA A 38 44.27 15.62 -13.67
CA ALA A 38 44.31 14.44 -12.79
C ALA A 38 43.10 13.55 -13.13
N PRO A 39 43.21 12.22 -12.95
CA PRO A 39 43.02 11.26 -14.04
C PRO A 39 41.57 10.83 -14.28
N ALA A 40 41.35 10.42 -15.54
CA ALA A 40 40.15 9.82 -16.08
C ALA A 40 39.56 8.71 -15.19
N GLN A 41 38.39 8.96 -14.63
CA GLN A 41 37.46 7.91 -14.27
C GLN A 41 36.52 7.70 -15.47
N SER A 42 36.74 6.59 -16.16
CA SER A 42 35.77 5.99 -17.08
C SER A 42 34.53 5.59 -16.28
N ILE A 43 33.57 6.50 -16.18
CA ILE A 43 32.23 6.19 -15.66
C ILE A 43 31.34 5.95 -16.87
N SER A 44 31.06 4.66 -17.06
CA SER A 44 30.00 4.14 -17.89
C SER A 44 28.76 5.02 -17.77
N THR A 45 28.23 5.42 -18.92
CA THR A 45 26.99 6.18 -19.08
C THR A 45 25.82 5.34 -18.58
N GLU A 46 25.50 5.43 -17.30
CA GLU A 46 24.18 5.13 -16.78
C GLU A 46 23.52 6.47 -16.47
N PRO A 47 22.29 6.73 -16.95
CA PRO A 47 21.63 8.00 -16.67
C PRO A 47 21.45 8.08 -15.17
N ALA A 48 22.08 9.08 -14.54
CA ALA A 48 21.80 9.45 -13.17
C ALA A 48 20.33 9.89 -13.10
N GLU A 49 19.46 8.93 -12.79
CA GLU A 49 18.18 9.19 -12.18
C GLU A 49 18.47 10.15 -11.03
N THR A 50 17.96 11.36 -11.19
CA THR A 50 17.97 12.34 -10.13
C THR A 50 17.19 11.68 -8.99
N GLU A 51 17.90 11.27 -7.93
CA GLU A 51 17.33 10.83 -6.66
C GLU A 51 16.56 12.02 -6.05
N ALA A 52 15.41 12.36 -6.67
CA ALA A 52 14.29 12.82 -5.90
C ALA A 52 14.10 11.71 -4.88
N THR A 53 14.39 12.01 -3.61
CA THR A 53 14.01 11.21 -2.46
C THR A 53 12.53 10.89 -2.64
N GLU A 54 12.25 9.75 -3.28
CA GLU A 54 10.91 9.36 -3.67
C GLU A 54 10.15 9.27 -2.37
N ALA A 55 9.30 10.27 -2.13
CA ALA A 55 8.54 10.37 -0.92
C ALA A 55 7.84 9.03 -0.73
N HIS A 56 8.09 8.41 0.42
CA HIS A 56 7.51 7.17 0.88
C HIS A 56 6.11 6.97 0.26
N PRO A 57 5.87 5.93 -0.56
CA PRO A 57 4.61 5.72 -1.26
C PRO A 57 3.51 5.26 -0.30
N ALA A 58 3.36 5.95 0.83
CA ALA A 58 2.26 5.87 1.78
C ALA A 58 0.90 6.14 1.13
N GLY A 59 0.87 6.55 -0.14
CA GLY A 59 -0.33 6.72 -0.96
C GLY A 59 -0.71 5.51 -1.81
N LEU A 60 0.16 4.50 -1.99
CA LEU A 60 -0.23 3.25 -2.63
C LEU A 60 -0.90 2.36 -1.60
N PHE A 61 -2.22 2.49 -1.59
CA PHE A 61 -3.20 1.63 -0.96
C PHE A 61 -2.70 0.19 -0.72
N MET A 62 -2.73 -0.26 0.54
CA MET A 62 -2.53 -1.67 0.83
C MET A 62 -3.78 -2.45 0.42
N TRP A 63 -3.89 -2.80 -0.87
CA TRP A 63 -4.97 -3.61 -1.45
C TRP A 63 -5.16 -4.94 -0.70
N THR A 64 -4.12 -5.42 -0.04
CA THR A 64 -4.15 -6.54 0.90
C THR A 64 -5.19 -6.38 1.99
N ALA A 65 -5.27 -5.19 2.60
CA ALA A 65 -6.29 -4.86 3.59
C ALA A 65 -7.67 -4.88 2.95
N ALA A 66 -7.78 -4.45 1.68
CA ALA A 66 -9.04 -4.45 0.96
C ALA A 66 -9.62 -5.85 0.75
N ILE A 67 -8.77 -6.73 0.23
CA ILE A 67 -9.15 -8.11 -0.12
C ILE A 67 -9.46 -8.93 1.14
N LEU A 68 -8.63 -8.80 2.18
CA LEU A 68 -8.78 -9.64 3.37
C LEU A 68 -9.89 -9.16 4.30
N ALA A 69 -10.17 -7.86 4.36
CA ALA A 69 -11.27 -7.34 5.16
C ALA A 69 -12.64 -7.88 4.71
N ALA A 70 -12.76 -8.34 3.46
CA ALA A 70 -13.95 -9.01 2.95
C ALA A 70 -14.10 -10.46 3.48
N CYS A 71 -13.07 -11.03 4.10
CA CYS A 71 -13.14 -12.35 4.73
C CYS A 71 -13.65 -12.27 6.17
N ASN A 72 -14.40 -13.30 6.61
CA ASN A 72 -14.66 -13.52 8.03
C ASN A 72 -13.32 -13.65 8.78
N LEU A 73 -13.14 -12.88 9.86
CA LEU A 73 -11.88 -12.73 10.61
C LEU A 73 -10.74 -12.04 9.84
N GLY A 74 -11.05 -11.34 8.75
CA GLY A 74 -10.09 -10.58 7.94
C GLY A 74 -9.17 -9.68 8.74
N TYR A 75 -9.67 -9.08 9.82
CA TYR A 75 -8.92 -8.21 10.72
C TYR A 75 -7.70 -8.88 11.36
N LEU A 76 -7.72 -10.20 11.60
CA LEU A 76 -6.56 -10.95 12.11
C LEU A 76 -5.53 -11.19 11.00
N TYR A 77 -6.00 -11.64 9.85
CA TYR A 77 -5.13 -11.98 8.72
C TYR A 77 -4.40 -10.76 8.16
N ILE A 78 -5.02 -9.58 8.20
CA ILE A 78 -4.40 -8.32 7.77
C ILE A 78 -3.14 -8.03 8.59
N ALA A 79 -3.24 -8.09 9.92
CA ALA A 79 -2.09 -7.83 10.80
C ALA A 79 -0.95 -8.83 10.55
N ILE A 80 -1.29 -10.12 10.36
CA ILE A 80 -0.31 -11.18 10.08
C ILE A 80 0.38 -10.97 8.73
N LEU A 81 -0.38 -10.82 7.64
CA LEU A 81 0.18 -10.74 6.29
C LEU A 81 1.01 -9.48 6.09
N ILE A 82 0.51 -8.32 6.54
CA ILE A 82 1.26 -7.07 6.42
C ILE A 82 2.57 -7.17 7.21
N THR A 83 2.53 -7.68 8.44
CA THR A 83 3.75 -7.85 9.25
C THR A 83 4.71 -8.84 8.61
N PHE A 84 4.21 -9.93 8.03
CA PHE A 84 5.03 -10.95 7.37
C PHE A 84 5.76 -10.41 6.13
N PHE A 85 5.03 -9.74 5.22
CA PHE A 85 5.62 -9.21 3.99
C PHE A 85 6.55 -8.02 4.21
N HIS A 86 6.36 -7.26 5.29
CA HIS A 86 7.25 -6.16 5.66
C HIS A 86 8.21 -6.51 6.80
N LYS A 87 8.36 -7.82 7.13
CA LYS A 87 9.17 -8.31 8.25
C LYS A 87 10.61 -7.78 8.23
N LYS A 88 11.26 -7.80 7.06
CA LYS A 88 12.67 -7.38 6.94
C LYS A 88 12.87 -5.92 7.37
N ALA A 89 12.13 -4.99 6.73
CA ALA A 89 12.18 -3.57 7.07
C ALA A 89 11.78 -3.29 8.54
N LEU A 90 10.79 -4.02 9.05
CA LEU A 90 10.35 -3.91 10.44
C LEU A 90 11.38 -4.45 11.44
N GLN A 91 12.16 -5.48 11.08
CA GLN A 91 13.23 -6.04 11.91
C GLN A 91 14.45 -5.12 11.94
N GLU A 92 14.83 -4.54 10.80
CA GLU A 92 15.91 -3.55 10.71
C GLU A 92 15.64 -2.37 11.65
N ASN A 93 14.39 -1.92 11.74
CA ASN A 93 13.96 -0.84 12.63
C ASN A 93 13.58 -1.29 14.07
N LYS A 94 13.77 -2.58 14.42
CA LYS A 94 13.35 -3.15 15.73
C LYS A 94 11.91 -2.80 16.11
N ALA A 95 11.03 -2.77 15.11
CA ALA A 95 9.65 -2.32 15.23
C ALA A 95 8.61 -3.44 15.03
N LEU A 96 9.03 -4.64 14.61
CA LEU A 96 8.13 -5.75 14.26
C LEU A 96 7.00 -6.01 15.26
N GLY A 97 7.34 -6.22 16.55
CA GLY A 97 6.32 -6.51 17.57
C GLY A 97 5.37 -5.33 17.83
N ARG A 98 5.92 -4.11 17.89
CA ARG A 98 5.13 -2.87 18.11
C ARG A 98 4.21 -2.59 16.93
N PHE A 99 4.70 -2.80 15.71
CA PHE A 99 3.91 -2.70 14.49
C PHE A 99 2.78 -3.72 14.47
N PHE A 100 3.06 -5.01 14.72
CA PHE A 100 2.03 -6.06 14.74
C PHE A 100 0.94 -5.77 15.76
N VAL A 101 1.31 -5.42 17.00
CA VAL A 101 0.35 -5.08 18.06
C VAL A 101 -0.44 -3.83 17.70
N GLY A 102 0.22 -2.78 17.18
CA GLY A 102 -0.44 -1.56 16.73
C GLY A 102 -1.45 -1.81 15.62
N MET A 103 -1.07 -2.63 14.63
CA MET A 103 -1.97 -3.07 13.56
C MET A 103 -3.14 -3.87 14.10
N LEU A 104 -2.91 -4.83 15.00
CA LEU A 104 -3.96 -5.65 15.58
C LEU A 104 -4.97 -4.81 16.37
N ILE A 105 -4.49 -3.92 17.23
CA ILE A 105 -5.33 -3.00 18.00
C ILE A 105 -6.14 -2.10 17.07
N ALA A 106 -5.50 -1.53 16.04
CA ALA A 106 -6.20 -0.70 15.07
C ALA A 106 -7.29 -1.48 14.32
N SER A 107 -7.00 -2.72 13.92
CA SER A 107 -7.96 -3.59 13.22
C SER A 107 -9.17 -3.92 14.07
N ILE A 108 -8.95 -4.26 15.35
CA ILE A 108 -9.99 -4.57 16.32
C ILE A 108 -10.80 -3.31 16.64
N GLY A 109 -10.13 -2.18 16.91
CA GLY A 109 -10.77 -0.91 17.19
C GLY A 109 -11.65 -0.45 16.03
N LEU A 110 -11.14 -0.55 14.79
CA LEU A 110 -11.90 -0.21 13.61
C LEU A 110 -13.13 -1.12 13.45
N TYR A 111 -13.01 -2.42 13.71
CA TYR A 111 -14.14 -3.35 13.68
C TYR A 111 -15.24 -2.96 14.69
N PHE A 112 -14.86 -2.64 15.93
CA PHE A 112 -15.84 -2.22 16.94
C PHE A 112 -16.49 -0.86 16.64
N ILE A 113 -15.81 0.01 15.91
CA ILE A 113 -16.38 1.30 15.45
C ILE A 113 -17.32 1.07 14.27
N THR A 114 -16.93 0.26 13.28
CA THR A 114 -17.70 0.11 12.03
C THR A 114 -18.86 -0.87 12.17
N ALA A 115 -18.75 -1.93 12.97
CA ALA A 115 -19.82 -2.92 13.16
C ALA A 115 -21.17 -2.32 13.59
N PRO A 116 -21.26 -1.48 14.66
CA PRO A 116 -22.53 -0.88 15.06
C PRO A 116 -23.05 0.09 14.00
N VAL A 117 -22.17 0.86 13.35
CA VAL A 117 -22.55 1.80 12.28
C VAL A 117 -23.15 1.04 11.09
N ILE A 118 -22.50 -0.02 10.64
CA ILE A 118 -23.00 -0.88 9.56
C ILE A 118 -24.35 -1.51 9.96
N SER A 119 -24.50 -1.98 11.20
CA SER A 119 -25.75 -2.56 11.69
C SER A 119 -26.91 -1.56 11.69
N VAL A 120 -26.68 -0.33 12.17
CA VAL A 120 -27.69 0.73 12.20
C VAL A 120 -28.09 1.13 10.78
N ILE A 121 -27.11 1.32 9.90
CA ILE A 121 -27.37 1.71 8.51
C ILE A 121 -28.08 0.57 7.77
N SER A 122 -27.64 -0.67 7.92
CA SER A 122 -28.28 -1.85 7.30
C SER A 122 -29.75 -1.95 7.72
N THR A 123 -30.05 -1.81 9.01
CA THR A 123 -31.44 -1.84 9.51
C THR A 123 -32.27 -0.70 8.94
N SER A 124 -31.68 0.49 8.81
CA SER A 124 -32.35 1.67 8.26
C SER A 124 -32.62 1.51 6.76
N LEU A 125 -31.66 0.96 6.02
CA LEU A 125 -31.77 0.69 4.59
C LEU A 125 -32.81 -0.38 4.28
N LEU A 126 -32.91 -1.43 5.10
CA LEU A 126 -33.94 -2.46 4.95
C LEU A 126 -35.34 -1.86 5.04
N LYS A 127 -35.58 -0.99 6.04
CA LYS A 127 -36.85 -0.27 6.19
C LYS A 127 -37.16 0.63 5.00
N ILE A 128 -36.16 1.34 4.48
CA ILE A 128 -36.34 2.20 3.28
C ILE A 128 -36.62 1.35 2.04
N ASN A 129 -35.97 0.19 1.92
CA ASN A 129 -36.13 -0.69 0.76
C ASN A 129 -37.52 -1.32 0.70
N GLU A 130 -38.08 -1.68 1.85
CA GLU A 130 -39.48 -2.14 1.98
C GLU A 130 -40.47 -1.07 1.52
N LEU A 131 -40.16 0.21 1.77
CA LEU A 131 -41.01 1.34 1.37
C LEU A 131 -40.89 1.68 -0.13
N ASN A 132 -39.72 1.46 -0.74
CA ASN A 132 -39.40 1.93 -2.09
C ASN A 132 -39.42 0.85 -3.19
N GLY A 133 -39.91 -0.36 -2.91
CA GLY A 133 -40.07 -1.39 -3.94
C GLY A 133 -38.76 -2.06 -4.42
N GLY A 134 -37.72 -2.08 -3.58
CA GLY A 134 -36.73 -3.17 -3.62
C GLY A 134 -35.39 -2.97 -4.35
N HIS A 135 -35.11 -1.85 -5.04
CA HIS A 135 -33.97 -1.79 -5.98
C HIS A 135 -32.67 -1.07 -5.54
N SER A 136 -32.59 -0.36 -4.40
CA SER A 136 -31.38 0.47 -4.10
C SER A 136 -30.51 0.07 -2.89
N SER A 137 -30.89 -0.95 -2.13
CA SER A 137 -30.23 -1.26 -0.84
C SER A 137 -28.86 -1.93 -0.96
N SER A 138 -28.61 -2.70 -2.03
CA SER A 138 -27.37 -3.48 -2.20
C SER A 138 -26.15 -2.60 -2.48
N THR A 139 -26.30 -1.53 -3.25
CA THR A 139 -25.19 -0.62 -3.63
C THR A 139 -24.67 0.17 -2.44
N ILE A 140 -25.57 0.62 -1.56
CA ILE A 140 -25.19 1.38 -0.35
C ILE A 140 -24.47 0.45 0.63
N LEU A 141 -24.95 -0.78 0.80
CA LEU A 141 -24.29 -1.76 1.64
C LEU A 141 -22.90 -2.12 1.10
N LEU A 142 -22.75 -2.26 -0.22
CA LEU A 142 -21.46 -2.48 -0.87
C LEU A 142 -20.50 -1.30 -0.63
N ALA A 143 -20.97 -0.06 -0.81
CA ALA A 143 -20.15 1.13 -0.56
C ALA A 143 -19.68 1.23 0.91
N LEU A 144 -20.56 0.92 1.87
CA LEU A 144 -20.21 0.88 3.29
C LEU A 144 -19.22 -0.24 3.61
N SER A 145 -19.42 -1.41 3.00
CA SER A 145 -18.50 -2.53 3.15
C SER A 145 -17.12 -2.24 2.56
N ALA A 146 -17.02 -1.35 1.57
CA ALA A 146 -15.74 -0.89 1.01
C ALA A 146 -15.03 0.12 1.91
N LEU A 147 -15.76 0.91 2.71
CA LEU A 147 -15.15 1.94 3.56
C LEU A 147 -14.22 1.36 4.63
N TYR A 148 -14.63 0.26 5.28
CA TYR A 148 -13.81 -0.44 6.27
C TYR A 148 -12.43 -0.88 5.73
N PRO A 149 -12.34 -1.67 4.64
CA PRO A 149 -11.06 -2.03 4.05
C PRO A 149 -10.21 -0.83 3.64
N ILE A 150 -10.86 0.23 3.17
CA ILE A 150 -10.18 1.44 2.75
C ILE A 150 -9.49 2.11 3.94
N THR A 151 -10.23 2.37 5.00
CA THR A 151 -9.70 2.95 6.23
C THR A 151 -8.57 2.10 6.81
N GLN A 152 -8.74 0.77 6.77
CA GLN A 152 -7.75 -0.18 7.25
C GLN A 152 -6.44 -0.13 6.47
N GLY A 153 -6.52 -0.08 5.13
CA GLY A 153 -5.34 0.08 4.27
C GLY A 153 -4.58 1.38 4.55
N PHE A 154 -5.30 2.48 4.76
CA PHE A 154 -4.70 3.77 5.15
C PHE A 154 -4.01 3.72 6.51
N ILE A 155 -4.63 3.09 7.51
CA ILE A 155 -4.03 2.94 8.84
C ILE A 155 -2.75 2.10 8.75
N GLY A 156 -2.78 1.00 7.98
CA GLY A 156 -1.61 0.16 7.75
C GLY A 156 -0.44 0.91 7.12
N ALA A 157 -0.71 1.66 6.04
CA ALA A 157 0.30 2.49 5.39
C ALA A 157 0.88 3.56 6.33
N LYS A 158 0.03 4.24 7.12
CA LYS A 158 0.49 5.24 8.10
C LYS A 158 1.33 4.64 9.21
N LEU A 159 0.92 3.50 9.78
CA LEU A 159 1.70 2.82 10.80
C LEU A 159 3.04 2.35 10.24
N LEU A 160 3.05 1.80 9.03
CA LEU A 160 4.30 1.35 8.40
C LEU A 160 5.25 2.53 8.20
N LYS A 161 4.78 3.65 7.65
CA LYS A 161 5.59 4.88 7.53
C LYS A 161 6.13 5.37 8.87
N PHE A 162 5.32 5.29 9.92
CA PHE A 162 5.74 5.72 11.27
C PHE A 162 6.85 4.83 11.84
N TYR A 163 6.76 3.51 11.64
CA TYR A 163 7.72 2.55 12.20
C TYR A 163 8.95 2.31 11.33
N THR A 164 8.86 2.59 10.03
CA THR A 164 9.95 2.41 9.05
C THR A 164 10.01 3.63 8.12
N PRO A 165 10.44 4.80 8.61
CA PRO A 165 10.47 6.04 7.81
C PRO A 165 11.45 5.96 6.62
N ASP A 166 12.47 5.10 6.73
CA ASP A 166 13.51 4.91 5.71
C ASP A 166 13.26 3.66 4.83
N TYR A 167 12.02 3.14 4.81
CA TYR A 167 11.68 2.02 3.94
C TYR A 167 11.84 2.41 2.46
N ASP A 168 12.78 1.76 1.78
CA ASP A 168 12.97 1.82 0.33
C ASP A 168 11.65 1.64 -0.46
N SER A 169 11.41 2.54 -1.42
CA SER A 169 10.17 2.59 -2.21
C SER A 169 10.02 1.39 -3.14
N LYS A 170 11.12 0.89 -3.71
CA LYS A 170 11.14 -0.26 -4.63
C LYS A 170 10.81 -1.55 -3.88
N ASP A 171 11.43 -1.77 -2.73
CA ASP A 171 11.15 -2.91 -1.85
C ASP A 171 9.74 -2.85 -1.27
N TYR A 172 9.25 -1.67 -0.88
CA TYR A 172 7.86 -1.51 -0.45
C TYR A 172 6.88 -1.93 -1.54
N ARG A 173 7.06 -1.42 -2.77
CA ARG A 173 6.17 -1.71 -3.90
C ARG A 173 6.17 -3.19 -4.22
N LYS A 174 7.36 -3.81 -4.27
CA LYS A 174 7.51 -5.25 -4.49
C LYS A 174 6.75 -6.06 -3.42
N ASN A 175 6.98 -5.76 -2.15
CA ASN A 175 6.33 -6.50 -1.05
C ASN A 175 4.82 -6.26 -1.00
N SER A 176 4.35 -5.06 -1.34
CA SER A 176 2.92 -4.74 -1.43
C SER A 176 2.22 -5.54 -2.55
N VAL A 177 2.84 -5.66 -3.73
CA VAL A 177 2.31 -6.46 -4.83
C VAL A 177 2.25 -7.94 -4.46
N VAL A 178 3.34 -8.49 -3.92
CA VAL A 178 3.37 -9.91 -3.51
C VAL A 178 2.35 -10.18 -2.41
N SER A 179 2.24 -9.28 -1.43
CA SER A 179 1.24 -9.38 -0.38
C SER A 179 -0.18 -9.35 -0.95
N THR A 180 -0.45 -8.49 -1.94
CA THR A 180 -1.76 -8.38 -2.59
C THR A 180 -2.12 -9.68 -3.30
N ILE A 181 -1.18 -10.27 -4.05
CA ILE A 181 -1.38 -11.58 -4.71
C ILE A 181 -1.69 -12.66 -3.66
N ALA A 182 -0.93 -12.71 -2.56
CA ALA A 182 -1.16 -13.66 -1.48
C ALA A 182 -2.53 -13.46 -0.81
N ALA A 183 -2.96 -12.20 -0.64
CA ALA A 183 -4.27 -11.86 -0.10
C ALA A 183 -5.41 -12.35 -0.99
N ILE A 184 -5.28 -12.24 -2.33
CA ILE A 184 -6.26 -12.78 -3.29
C ILE A 184 -6.39 -14.30 -3.13
N VAL A 185 -5.26 -15.02 -3.08
CA VAL A 185 -5.27 -16.47 -2.91
C VAL A 185 -5.93 -16.85 -1.58
N LEU A 186 -5.57 -16.18 -0.48
CA LEU A 186 -6.16 -16.45 0.83
C LEU A 186 -7.65 -16.12 0.85
N PHE A 187 -8.09 -15.07 0.16
CA PHE A 187 -9.51 -14.73 0.01
C PHE A 187 -10.29 -15.88 -0.64
N PHE A 188 -9.80 -16.45 -1.74
CA PHE A 188 -10.46 -17.59 -2.38
C PHE A 188 -10.50 -18.82 -1.47
N ILE A 189 -9.43 -19.11 -0.74
CA ILE A 189 -9.40 -20.21 0.25
C ILE A 189 -10.46 -19.97 1.32
N CYS A 190 -10.51 -18.78 1.92
CA CYS A 190 -11.49 -18.42 2.94
C CYS A 190 -12.92 -18.49 2.42
N ALA A 191 -13.17 -18.02 1.19
CA ALA A 191 -14.47 -18.06 0.55
C ALA A 191 -14.94 -19.51 0.30
N LEU A 192 -14.04 -20.38 -0.20
CA LEU A 192 -14.33 -21.80 -0.40
C LEU A 192 -14.60 -22.53 0.92
N CYS A 193 -13.81 -22.24 1.97
CA CYS A 193 -14.05 -22.78 3.31
C CYS A 193 -15.41 -22.33 3.86
N GLY A 194 -15.74 -21.05 3.72
CA GLY A 194 -17.04 -20.50 4.13
C GLY A 194 -18.21 -21.17 3.40
N PHE A 195 -18.09 -21.34 2.09
CA PHE A 195 -19.08 -22.05 1.28
C PHE A 195 -19.26 -23.51 1.73
N TYR A 196 -18.16 -24.23 2.01
CA TYR A 196 -18.22 -25.60 2.51
C TYR A 196 -18.90 -25.69 3.89
N THR A 197 -18.59 -24.75 4.80
CA THR A 197 -19.25 -24.71 6.12
C THR A 197 -20.74 -24.44 6.02
N ASP A 198 -21.16 -23.57 5.10
CA ASP A 198 -22.58 -23.27 4.87
C ASP A 198 -23.32 -24.50 4.30
N ILE A 199 -22.73 -25.20 3.31
CA ILE A 199 -23.28 -26.48 2.81
C ILE A 199 -23.42 -27.51 3.93
N ALA A 200 -22.39 -27.67 4.78
CA ALA A 200 -22.43 -28.64 5.87
C ALA A 200 -23.55 -28.30 6.88
N GLN A 201 -23.69 -27.02 7.25
CA GLN A 201 -24.74 -26.56 8.16
C GLN A 201 -26.14 -26.75 7.56
N ASN A 202 -26.35 -26.33 6.31
CA ASN A 202 -27.64 -26.46 5.64
C ASN A 202 -28.03 -27.94 5.39
N GLY A 203 -27.05 -28.80 5.08
CA GLY A 203 -27.25 -30.25 4.95
C GLY A 203 -27.68 -30.91 6.26
N THR A 204 -27.11 -30.50 7.40
CA THR A 204 -27.54 -31.01 8.71
C THR A 204 -28.96 -30.57 9.07
N GLN A 205 -29.36 -29.32 8.76
CA GLN A 205 -30.74 -28.88 8.98
C GLN A 205 -31.74 -29.66 8.12
N PHE A 206 -31.41 -29.90 6.85
CA PHE A 206 -32.26 -30.70 5.96
C PHE A 206 -32.46 -32.13 6.50
N THR A 207 -31.39 -32.74 6.99
CA THR A 207 -31.44 -34.08 7.59
C THR A 207 -32.32 -34.09 8.85
N GLN A 208 -32.20 -33.09 9.72
CA GLN A 208 -33.03 -32.97 10.93
C GLN A 208 -34.52 -32.81 10.59
N ILE A 209 -34.85 -32.04 9.55
CA ILE A 209 -36.24 -31.86 9.08
C ILE A 209 -36.81 -33.19 8.58
N LEU A 210 -36.04 -33.97 7.82
CA LEU A 210 -36.47 -35.29 7.35
C LEU A 210 -36.70 -36.26 8.51
N THR A 211 -35.79 -36.33 9.49
CA THR A 211 -35.94 -37.24 10.65
C THR A 211 -37.04 -36.84 11.63
N LYS A 212 -37.53 -35.59 11.62
CA LYS A 212 -38.70 -35.20 12.43
C LYS A 212 -40.04 -35.57 11.78
N LYS A 213 -40.04 -35.89 10.48
CA LYS A 213 -41.25 -36.12 9.69
C LYS A 213 -41.60 -37.60 9.51
N TYR A 214 -40.67 -38.50 9.85
CA TYR A 214 -40.79 -39.95 9.81
C TYR A 214 -40.42 -40.53 11.17
#